data_AF-A0AA51MIJ5-F1
#
_entry.id   AF-A0AA51MIJ5-F1
#
_cell.length_a   1.000
_cell.length_b   1.000
_cell.length_c   1.000
_cell.angle_alpha   90.00
_cell.angle_beta   90.00
_cell.angle_gamma   90.00
#
_symmetry.space_group_name_H-M   'P 1'
#
loop_
_entity.id
_entity.type
_entity.pdbx_description
1 polymer ?
#
loop_
_entity_poly.entity_id
_entity_poly.type
_entity_poly.pdbx_seq_one_letter_code
_entity_poly.pdbx_strand_id
1 'polypeptide(L)'
;MSTLAHTMMTAARSADSGLVNPGELDRYPYAETPGVDRIGTPSWEGVEPELGRVGRRTAGNRGRGLHGQLVQQLGQMIVSGDLGADRPLVPEEIGQRFEVSRTVVRESLRVLEAKGLVSARPNVGTRVRPVSDWNLLDPDIIEWRAFGPQRDDQRRELSELRWTIEPLAARLAAGHGREDVQQRLSDMVGIMGHAMGQGDALTFSRADAEFHSLLIQVAGNRMLDHLSGIVSAALHVSGGPVTGCDRPNDVSLAQHGRIVDALAAGDGSAAETAMRQLLTVHPEVERVVPAPREH
;
A
#
# COMPACT_ATOMS: atom_id res chain seq x y z
N MET A 1 -58.01 10.01 -46.75
CA MET A 1 -58.37 8.64 -46.35
C MET A 1 -57.21 8.11 -45.52
N SER A 2 -57.31 7.74 -44.25
CA SER A 2 -58.35 7.73 -43.23
C SER A 2 -57.57 7.35 -41.96
N THR A 3 -57.58 8.16 -40.89
CA THR A 3 -58.32 7.89 -39.62
C THR A 3 -58.01 6.53 -38.98
N LEU A 4 -57.85 6.32 -37.67
CA LEU A 4 -58.01 7.04 -36.38
C LEU A 4 -57.26 6.13 -35.36
N ALA A 5 -56.50 6.63 -34.39
CA ALA A 5 -56.94 7.03 -33.04
C ALA A 5 -57.89 6.04 -32.33
N HIS A 6 -57.54 5.66 -31.09
CA HIS A 6 -58.37 5.51 -29.87
C HIS A 6 -57.37 5.09 -28.75
N THR A 7 -56.98 5.87 -27.73
CA THR A 7 -57.62 6.87 -26.85
C THR A 7 -58.37 6.25 -25.66
N MET A 8 -58.01 6.76 -24.47
CA MET A 8 -58.74 6.86 -23.18
C MET A 8 -58.44 5.79 -22.11
N MET A 9 -57.80 6.21 -20.99
CA MET A 9 -58.37 6.85 -19.77
C MET A 9 -58.99 5.79 -18.84
N THR A 10 -59.01 5.85 -17.50
CA THR A 10 -59.10 6.93 -16.49
C THR A 10 -58.91 6.18 -15.13
N ALA A 11 -58.06 6.62 -14.18
CA ALA A 11 -58.31 7.56 -13.07
C ALA A 11 -59.00 7.01 -11.80
N ALA A 12 -58.50 7.55 -10.66
CA ALA A 12 -59.14 7.74 -9.34
C ALA A 12 -59.26 6.50 -8.41
N ARG A 13 -59.03 6.52 -7.09
CA ARG A 13 -59.01 7.55 -6.00
C ARG A 13 -58.36 6.90 -4.74
N SER A 14 -57.57 7.59 -3.90
CA SER A 14 -57.91 8.27 -2.61
C SER A 14 -58.59 7.34 -1.57
N ALA A 15 -58.33 7.25 -0.27
CA ALA A 15 -57.50 7.85 0.81
C ALA A 15 -57.34 6.71 1.88
N ASP A 16 -56.61 6.72 2.99
CA ASP A 16 -56.56 7.70 4.08
C ASP A 16 -55.58 7.24 5.19
N SER A 17 -55.03 8.24 5.89
CA SER A 17 -54.53 8.37 7.27
C SER A 17 -53.82 7.23 8.04
N GLY A 18 -52.70 7.60 8.68
CA GLY A 18 -52.10 6.84 9.79
C GLY A 18 -50.69 7.30 10.20
N LEU A 19 -50.59 8.37 10.98
CA LEU A 19 -49.40 8.84 11.69
C LEU A 19 -48.82 7.75 12.62
N VAL A 20 -47.51 7.43 12.58
CA VAL A 20 -46.64 7.13 13.75
C VAL A 20 -45.16 7.20 13.33
N ASN A 21 -44.36 7.97 14.07
CA ASN A 21 -42.90 7.81 14.28
C ASN A 21 -42.61 8.49 15.64
N PRO A 22 -41.53 8.22 16.40
CA PRO A 22 -40.44 7.25 16.22
C PRO A 22 -40.13 6.40 17.48
N GLY A 23 -39.46 5.24 17.35
CA GLY A 23 -38.90 4.48 18.49
C GLY A 23 -37.49 4.02 18.12
N GLU A 24 -36.42 4.61 18.65
CA GLU A 24 -35.84 4.51 20.01
C GLU A 24 -34.74 3.42 20.04
N LEU A 25 -33.51 3.92 20.05
CA LEU A 25 -32.24 3.19 20.11
C LEU A 25 -32.04 2.63 21.52
N ASP A 26 -31.85 1.32 21.60
CA ASP A 26 -31.65 0.57 22.82
C ASP A 26 -30.31 0.94 23.49
N ARG A 27 -30.40 1.45 24.72
CA ARG A 27 -29.28 1.82 25.61
C ARG A 27 -28.85 0.58 26.40
N TYR A 28 -27.57 0.19 26.28
CA TYR A 28 -26.95 -0.75 27.22
C TYR A 28 -26.63 -0.07 28.57
N PRO A 29 -27.09 -0.60 29.73
CA PRO A 29 -26.69 -0.10 31.04
C PRO A 29 -25.44 -0.85 31.56
N TYR A 30 -24.47 -0.10 32.10
CA TYR A 30 -23.37 -0.66 32.89
C TYR A 30 -23.82 -0.78 34.35
N ALA A 31 -23.72 -1.99 34.92
CA ALA A 31 -24.02 -2.26 36.30
C ALA A 31 -22.92 -1.76 37.25
N GLU A 32 -23.35 -1.22 38.38
CA GLU A 32 -22.54 -0.84 39.55
C GLU A 32 -22.01 -2.07 40.29
N THR A 33 -20.85 -1.95 40.94
CA THR A 33 -20.44 -2.85 42.03
C THR A 33 -19.70 -2.05 43.10
N PRO A 34 -19.99 -2.24 44.40
CA PRO A 34 -19.56 -1.32 45.46
C PRO A 34 -18.16 -1.65 46.03
N GLY A 35 -17.54 -0.65 46.64
CA GLY A 35 -16.15 -0.66 47.08
C GLY A 35 -15.87 -1.23 48.46
N VAL A 36 -14.56 -1.36 48.76
CA VAL A 36 -13.98 -1.47 50.11
C VAL A 36 -12.61 -0.76 50.11
N ASP A 37 -12.29 -0.17 51.26
CA ASP A 37 -11.26 0.82 51.59
C ASP A 37 -9.76 0.44 51.48
N ARG A 38 -9.02 1.51 51.17
CA ARG A 38 -7.62 1.96 51.43
C ARG A 38 -6.65 1.11 52.31
N ILE A 39 -5.36 1.10 51.92
CA ILE A 39 -4.20 1.81 52.54
C ILE A 39 -2.85 1.22 52.01
N GLY A 40 -1.89 2.08 51.64
CA GLY A 40 -0.45 1.75 51.62
C GLY A 40 0.36 2.30 50.43
N THR A 41 1.20 3.31 50.68
CA THR A 41 2.23 3.84 49.74
C THR A 41 3.65 3.51 50.29
N PRO A 42 4.74 3.75 49.55
CA PRO A 42 5.47 2.81 48.68
C PRO A 42 6.85 2.40 49.26
N SER A 43 7.52 1.39 48.69
CA SER A 43 8.93 1.14 48.98
C SER A 43 9.59 0.28 47.90
N TRP A 44 10.29 0.90 46.95
CA TRP A 44 11.38 0.26 46.21
C TRP A 44 12.43 1.32 45.85
N GLU A 45 13.49 1.41 46.67
CA GLU A 45 14.79 1.96 46.27
C GLU A 45 15.62 0.84 45.62
N GLY A 46 16.28 1.14 44.50
CA GLY A 46 17.22 0.21 43.87
C GLY A 46 17.57 0.50 42.41
N VAL A 47 18.28 1.60 42.18
CA VAL A 47 19.46 1.75 41.28
C VAL A 47 19.47 0.99 39.92
N GLU A 48 19.33 1.75 38.83
CA GLU A 48 19.81 1.47 37.44
C GLU A 48 21.36 1.41 37.36
N PRO A 49 22.03 0.92 36.28
CA PRO A 49 21.59 0.90 34.87
C PRO A 49 22.03 -0.32 34.01
N GLU A 50 21.43 -0.48 32.81
CA GLU A 50 22.23 -0.62 31.57
C GLU A 50 21.37 -0.49 30.30
N LEU A 51 21.90 0.31 29.37
CA LEU A 51 21.34 0.61 28.05
C LEU A 51 21.34 -0.62 27.13
N GLY A 52 20.27 -0.83 26.37
CA GLY A 52 20.35 -1.61 25.14
C GLY A 52 19.04 -2.13 24.58
N ARG A 53 18.63 -1.57 23.44
CA ARG A 53 17.55 -1.96 22.52
C ARG A 53 16.19 -1.31 22.74
N VAL A 54 16.05 -0.13 22.13
CA VAL A 54 14.75 0.43 21.75
C VAL A 54 14.15 -0.46 20.65
N GLY A 55 13.31 -1.41 21.07
CA GLY A 55 12.39 -2.11 20.17
C GLY A 55 11.34 -1.12 19.67
N ARG A 56 11.50 -0.65 18.43
CA ARG A 56 10.52 0.20 17.74
C ARG A 56 9.26 -0.65 17.47
N ARG A 57 8.25 -0.52 18.33
CA ARG A 57 6.92 -1.10 18.13
C ARG A 57 6.27 -0.45 16.90
N THR A 58 6.11 -1.22 15.84
CA THR A 58 5.48 -0.82 14.57
C THR A 58 4.00 -0.50 14.79
N ALA A 59 3.61 0.73 14.43
CA ALA A 59 2.24 1.23 14.56
C ALA A 59 1.24 0.62 13.54
N GLY A 60 1.63 -0.42 12.78
CA GLY A 60 0.77 -1.14 11.84
C GLY A 60 0.13 -2.44 12.41
N ASN A 61 0.50 -2.87 13.61
CA ASN A 61 0.21 -4.24 14.06
C ASN A 61 -1.18 -4.47 14.68
N ARG A 62 -1.98 -3.43 14.94
CA ARG A 62 -3.25 -3.57 15.68
C ARG A 62 -4.49 -3.90 14.83
N GLY A 63 -4.40 -3.82 13.50
CA GLY A 63 -5.55 -4.06 12.60
C GLY A 63 -5.57 -5.44 11.94
N ARG A 64 -4.42 -6.12 11.87
CA ARG A 64 -4.29 -7.46 11.28
C ARG A 64 -4.39 -8.47 12.42
N GLY A 65 -5.48 -9.23 12.52
CA GLY A 65 -5.61 -10.28 13.55
C GLY A 65 -4.44 -11.27 13.53
N LEU A 66 -4.36 -12.20 14.51
CA LEU A 66 -3.23 -13.13 14.67
C LEU A 66 -2.76 -13.80 13.36
N HIS A 67 -3.71 -14.20 12.51
CA HIS A 67 -3.45 -14.74 11.18
C HIS A 67 -2.63 -13.81 10.28
N GLY A 68 -3.00 -12.52 10.18
CA GLY A 68 -2.31 -11.54 9.36
C GLY A 68 -0.92 -11.19 9.88
N GLN A 69 -0.74 -11.20 11.21
CA GLN A 69 0.59 -11.02 11.82
C GLN A 69 1.51 -12.19 11.47
N LEU A 70 1.00 -13.41 11.52
CA LEU A 70 1.76 -14.59 11.14
C LEU A 70 2.13 -14.59 9.65
N VAL A 71 1.23 -14.17 8.75
CA VAL A 71 1.54 -14.00 7.32
C VAL A 71 2.69 -13.01 7.14
N GLN A 72 2.63 -11.85 7.79
CA GLN A 72 3.69 -10.83 7.71
C GLN A 72 5.04 -11.39 8.19
N GLN A 73 5.07 -12.04 9.37
CA GLN A 73 6.30 -12.56 9.96
C GLN A 73 6.92 -13.68 9.11
N LEU A 74 6.11 -14.65 8.68
CA LEU A 74 6.58 -15.73 7.82
C LEU A 74 7.05 -15.21 6.46
N GLY A 75 6.32 -14.26 5.86
CA GLY A 75 6.70 -13.62 4.61
C GLY A 75 8.07 -12.94 4.69
N GLN A 76 8.27 -12.11 5.72
CA GLN A 76 9.57 -11.45 5.97
C GLN A 76 10.71 -12.47 6.15
N MET A 77 10.48 -13.54 6.91
CA MET A 77 11.49 -14.57 7.14
C MET A 77 11.81 -15.42 5.90
N ILE A 78 10.84 -15.64 5.01
CA ILE A 78 11.09 -16.31 3.73
C ILE A 78 11.93 -15.42 2.83
N VAL A 79 11.56 -14.14 2.74
CA VAL A 79 12.24 -13.14 1.91
C VAL A 79 13.67 -12.83 2.38
N SER A 80 13.91 -12.82 3.70
CA SER A 80 15.26 -12.66 4.27
C SER A 80 16.14 -13.90 4.10
N GLY A 81 15.54 -15.06 3.79
CA GLY A 81 16.23 -16.34 3.72
C GLY A 81 16.31 -17.11 5.05
N ASP A 82 15.74 -16.58 6.14
CA ASP A 82 15.70 -17.24 7.46
C ASP A 82 14.90 -18.56 7.44
N LEU A 83 13.92 -18.64 6.53
CA LEU A 83 13.21 -19.86 6.18
C LEU A 83 13.67 -20.32 4.80
N GLY A 84 14.83 -20.99 4.76
CA GLY A 84 15.44 -21.48 3.51
C GLY A 84 14.61 -22.56 2.79
N ALA A 85 14.85 -22.72 1.49
CA ALA A 85 14.17 -23.68 0.61
C ALA A 85 14.47 -25.16 0.92
N ASP A 86 15.57 -25.42 1.64
CA ASP A 86 16.10 -26.76 1.85
C ASP A 86 15.29 -27.59 2.84
N ARG A 87 14.54 -26.93 3.74
CA ARG A 87 13.73 -27.60 4.76
C ARG A 87 12.22 -27.38 4.54
N PRO A 88 11.39 -28.41 4.79
CA PRO A 88 9.95 -28.22 4.78
C PRO A 88 9.51 -27.30 5.92
N LEU A 89 8.51 -26.48 5.65
CA LEU A 89 7.78 -25.69 6.64
C LEU A 89 6.76 -26.59 7.33
N VAL A 90 7.04 -26.97 8.57
CA VAL A 90 6.22 -27.88 9.36
C VAL A 90 5.19 -27.07 10.18
N PRO A 91 3.87 -27.23 9.95
CA PRO A 91 2.87 -26.42 10.63
C PRO A 91 2.89 -26.52 12.16
N GLU A 92 3.25 -27.68 12.70
CA GLU A 92 3.34 -27.93 14.15
C GLU A 92 4.49 -27.13 14.78
N GLU A 93 5.66 -27.11 14.14
CA GLU A 93 6.83 -26.35 14.61
C GLU A 93 6.57 -24.85 14.55
N ILE A 94 5.94 -24.38 13.47
CA ILE A 94 5.54 -22.98 13.33
C ILE A 94 4.49 -22.62 14.40
N GLY A 95 3.48 -23.47 14.61
CA GLY A 95 2.45 -23.25 15.63
C GLY A 95 3.03 -23.12 17.03
N GLN A 96 4.00 -23.98 17.38
CA GLN A 96 4.70 -23.90 18.67
C GLN A 96 5.57 -22.64 18.76
N ARG A 97 6.35 -22.32 17.72
CA ARG A 97 7.26 -21.17 17.71
C ARG A 97 6.54 -19.82 17.85
N PHE A 98 5.38 -19.70 17.21
CA PHE A 98 4.61 -18.45 17.18
C PHE A 98 3.43 -18.47 18.15
N GLU A 99 3.28 -19.50 18.98
CA GLU A 99 2.20 -19.66 19.97
C GLU A 99 0.79 -19.52 19.36
N VAL A 100 0.59 -20.12 18.18
CA VAL A 100 -0.65 -20.06 17.41
C VAL A 100 -1.17 -21.45 17.07
N SER A 101 -2.49 -21.56 16.84
CA SER A 101 -3.10 -22.84 16.48
C SER A 101 -2.65 -23.30 15.09
N ARG A 102 -2.62 -24.62 14.89
CA ARG A 102 -2.30 -25.26 13.59
C ARG A 102 -3.22 -24.76 12.46
N THR A 103 -4.47 -24.44 12.77
CA THR A 103 -5.42 -23.88 11.80
C THR A 103 -4.94 -22.52 11.27
N VAL A 104 -4.56 -21.62 12.18
CA VAL A 104 -4.02 -20.29 11.82
C VAL A 104 -2.77 -20.43 10.95
N VAL A 105 -1.86 -21.36 11.30
CA VAL A 105 -0.66 -21.63 10.50
C VAL A 105 -1.02 -22.09 9.09
N ARG A 106 -1.94 -23.05 8.94
CA ARG A 106 -2.36 -23.55 7.62
C ARG A 106 -3.01 -22.46 6.77
N GLU A 107 -3.80 -21.59 7.38
CA GLU A 107 -4.39 -20.45 6.67
C GLU A 107 -3.30 -19.47 6.24
N SER A 108 -2.34 -19.14 7.10
CA SER A 108 -1.23 -18.25 6.74
C SER A 108 -0.38 -18.82 5.62
N LEU A 109 -0.08 -20.12 5.65
CA LEU A 109 0.64 -20.80 4.56
C LEU A 109 -0.15 -20.79 3.24
N ARG A 110 -1.49 -20.86 3.26
CA ARG A 110 -2.31 -20.72 2.03
C ARG A 110 -2.21 -19.34 1.41
N VAL A 111 -2.17 -18.28 2.23
CA VAL A 111 -1.96 -16.91 1.74
C VAL A 111 -0.58 -16.79 1.08
N LEU A 112 0.46 -17.33 1.73
CA LEU A 112 1.82 -17.33 1.17
C LEU A 112 1.94 -18.19 -0.10
N GLU A 113 1.18 -19.27 -0.20
CA GLU A 113 1.08 -20.11 -1.40
C GLU A 113 0.43 -19.35 -2.56
N ALA A 114 -0.66 -18.62 -2.31
CA ALA A 114 -1.32 -17.78 -3.31
C ALA A 114 -0.42 -16.66 -3.84
N LYS A 115 0.51 -16.16 -3.02
CA LYS A 115 1.54 -15.18 -3.39
C LYS A 115 2.76 -15.82 -4.07
N GLY A 116 2.82 -17.15 -4.14
CA GLY A 116 3.90 -17.91 -4.78
C GLY A 116 5.14 -18.13 -3.91
N LEU A 117 5.15 -17.76 -2.63
CA LEU A 117 6.33 -17.94 -1.76
C LEU A 117 6.55 -19.40 -1.37
N VAL A 118 5.48 -20.18 -1.26
CA VAL A 118 5.54 -21.58 -0.84
C VAL A 118 4.69 -22.47 -1.75
N SER A 119 4.96 -23.77 -1.74
CA SER A 119 4.10 -24.77 -2.37
C SER A 119 3.88 -25.95 -1.42
N ALA A 120 2.64 -26.38 -1.27
CA ALA A 120 2.31 -27.62 -0.57
C ALA A 120 2.26 -28.79 -1.56
N ARG A 121 3.07 -29.84 -1.34
CA ARG A 121 3.06 -31.05 -2.17
C ARG A 121 2.81 -32.31 -1.33
N PRO A 122 1.97 -33.27 -1.81
CA PRO A 122 1.79 -34.56 -1.15
C PRO A 122 3.13 -35.25 -0.90
N ASN A 123 3.31 -35.82 0.29
CA ASN A 123 4.52 -36.55 0.73
C ASN A 123 5.83 -35.74 0.78
N VAL A 124 5.82 -34.46 0.41
CA VAL A 124 6.99 -33.56 0.43
C VAL A 124 6.83 -32.45 1.48
N GLY A 125 5.58 -32.12 1.83
CA GLY A 125 5.25 -31.04 2.75
C GLY A 125 5.22 -29.68 2.06
N THR A 126 5.14 -28.61 2.85
CA THR A 126 5.18 -27.24 2.36
C THR A 126 6.64 -26.79 2.24
N ARG A 127 7.06 -26.23 1.11
CA ARG A 127 8.43 -25.73 0.89
C ARG A 127 8.42 -24.34 0.29
N VAL A 128 9.45 -23.56 0.60
CA VAL A 128 9.69 -22.26 -0.05
C VAL A 128 10.06 -22.48 -1.52
N ARG A 129 9.46 -21.67 -2.38
CA ARG A 129 9.70 -21.68 -3.84
C ARG A 129 10.86 -20.74 -4.20
N PRO A 130 11.55 -20.96 -5.33
CA PRO A 130 12.54 -20.02 -5.82
C PRO A 130 11.91 -18.65 -6.13
N VAL A 131 12.70 -17.57 -6.06
CA VAL A 131 12.24 -16.18 -6.27
C VAL A 131 11.56 -15.99 -7.63
N SER A 132 11.97 -16.74 -8.66
CA SER A 132 11.37 -16.72 -10.01
C SER A 132 9.87 -17.07 -10.02
N ASP A 133 9.40 -17.75 -8.98
CA ASP A 133 8.02 -18.21 -8.87
C ASP A 133 7.14 -17.26 -8.04
N TRP A 134 7.75 -16.28 -7.36
CA TRP A 134 7.04 -15.36 -6.48
C TRP A 134 6.28 -14.32 -7.29
N ASN A 135 5.12 -13.88 -6.78
CA ASN A 135 4.45 -12.72 -7.34
C ASN A 135 5.16 -11.43 -6.92
N LEU A 136 6.22 -11.04 -7.65
CA LEU A 136 7.05 -9.87 -7.30
C LEU A 136 6.30 -8.53 -7.36
N LEU A 137 5.11 -8.50 -7.97
CA LEU A 137 4.23 -7.33 -8.02
C LEU A 137 3.27 -7.25 -6.83
N ASP A 138 3.24 -8.26 -5.97
CA ASP A 138 2.41 -8.22 -4.76
C ASP A 138 2.95 -7.16 -3.77
N PRO A 139 2.13 -6.21 -3.29
CA PRO A 139 2.58 -5.15 -2.40
C PRO A 139 3.24 -5.63 -1.11
N ASP A 140 2.76 -6.75 -0.52
CA ASP A 140 3.37 -7.29 0.70
C ASP A 140 4.78 -7.85 0.38
N ILE A 141 4.96 -8.53 -0.76
CA ILE A 141 6.27 -9.02 -1.20
C ILE A 141 7.23 -7.85 -1.46
N ILE A 142 6.75 -6.77 -2.08
CA ILE A 142 7.54 -5.55 -2.29
C ILE A 142 8.00 -4.98 -0.94
N GLU A 143 7.07 -4.85 0.02
CA GLU A 143 7.37 -4.37 1.38
C GLU A 143 8.41 -5.24 2.09
N TRP A 144 8.26 -6.57 2.04
CA TRP A 144 9.16 -7.50 2.73
C TRP A 144 10.56 -7.51 2.11
N ARG A 145 10.67 -7.42 0.77
CA ARG A 145 11.95 -7.46 0.05
C ARG A 145 12.76 -6.16 0.19
N ALA A 146 12.12 -5.05 0.52
CA ALA A 146 12.80 -3.77 0.70
C ALA A 146 13.84 -3.74 1.82
N PHE A 147 13.73 -4.64 2.80
CA PHE A 147 14.71 -4.80 3.88
C PHE A 147 15.54 -6.08 3.74
N GLY A 148 15.35 -6.83 2.65
CA GLY A 148 16.03 -8.09 2.38
C GLY A 148 17.39 -7.93 1.68
N PRO A 149 18.08 -9.05 1.41
CA PRO A 149 19.37 -9.05 0.74
C PRO A 149 19.33 -8.53 -0.71
N GLN A 150 18.17 -8.61 -1.37
CA GLN A 150 17.98 -8.21 -2.77
C GLN A 150 17.33 -6.82 -2.94
N ARG A 151 17.29 -6.00 -1.88
CA ARG A 151 16.58 -4.72 -1.88
C ARG A 151 17.05 -3.75 -2.98
N ASP A 152 18.35 -3.72 -3.28
CA ASP A 152 18.92 -2.76 -4.23
C ASP A 152 18.57 -3.14 -5.68
N ASP A 153 18.53 -4.44 -5.99
CA ASP A 153 18.07 -4.94 -7.29
C ASP A 153 16.57 -4.72 -7.48
N GLN A 154 15.77 -5.01 -6.45
CA GLN A 154 14.34 -4.69 -6.47
C GLN A 154 14.09 -3.19 -6.68
N ARG A 155 14.84 -2.32 -5.99
CA ARG A 155 14.73 -0.86 -6.15
C ARG A 155 14.97 -0.45 -7.60
N ARG A 156 16.03 -0.97 -8.24
CA ARG A 156 16.30 -0.72 -9.66
C ARG A 156 15.15 -1.19 -10.56
N GLU A 157 14.71 -2.43 -10.39
CA GLU A 157 13.61 -3.02 -11.18
C GLU A 157 12.31 -2.21 -11.07
N LEU A 158 11.97 -1.74 -9.86
CA LEU A 158 10.80 -0.90 -9.64
C LEU A 158 10.97 0.49 -10.25
N SER A 159 12.14 1.13 -10.13
CA SER A 159 12.41 2.41 -10.78
C SER A 159 12.30 2.33 -12.31
N GLU A 160 12.75 1.24 -12.92
CA GLU A 160 12.63 0.99 -14.36
C GLU A 160 11.18 0.79 -14.79
N LEU A 161 10.39 0.06 -14.00
CA LEU A 161 8.95 -0.08 -14.23
C LEU A 161 8.26 1.29 -14.19
N ARG A 162 8.53 2.08 -13.15
CA ARG A 162 8.00 3.45 -12.97
C ARG A 162 8.35 4.35 -14.14
N TRP A 163 9.63 4.37 -14.54
CA TRP A 163 10.10 5.15 -15.69
C TRP A 163 9.43 4.75 -17.01
N THR A 164 9.04 3.49 -17.14
CA THR A 164 8.35 2.98 -18.33
C THR A 164 6.88 3.39 -18.37
N ILE A 165 6.15 3.32 -17.25
CA ILE A 165 4.69 3.43 -17.24
C ILE A 165 4.18 4.83 -16.85
N GLU A 166 4.84 5.51 -15.93
CA GLU A 166 4.31 6.74 -15.34
C GLU A 166 4.32 7.93 -16.31
N PRO A 167 5.34 8.13 -17.18
CA PRO A 167 5.28 9.20 -18.17
C PRO A 167 4.09 9.06 -19.13
N LEU A 168 3.80 7.83 -19.56
CA LEU A 168 2.63 7.55 -20.38
C LEU A 168 1.33 7.83 -19.60
N ALA A 169 1.27 7.42 -18.33
CA ALA A 169 0.13 7.71 -17.47
C ALA A 169 -0.10 9.22 -17.33
N ALA A 170 0.95 10.01 -17.11
CA ALA A 170 0.89 11.47 -17.01
C ALA A 170 0.35 12.10 -18.30
N ARG A 171 0.84 11.64 -19.47
CA ARG A 171 0.32 12.10 -20.76
C ARG A 171 -1.18 11.84 -20.91
N LEU A 172 -1.61 10.62 -20.57
CA LEU A 172 -3.00 10.22 -20.72
C LEU A 172 -3.90 10.96 -19.72
N ALA A 173 -3.43 11.19 -18.50
CA ALA A 173 -4.16 11.92 -17.46
C ALA A 173 -4.52 13.35 -17.90
N ALA A 174 -3.69 14.01 -18.70
CA ALA A 174 -3.97 15.35 -19.24
C ALA A 174 -5.25 15.39 -20.09
N GLY A 175 -5.58 14.29 -20.77
CA GLY A 175 -6.82 14.16 -21.56
C GLY A 175 -8.09 13.90 -20.73
N HIS A 176 -7.94 13.67 -19.42
CA HIS A 176 -9.03 13.32 -18.50
C HIS A 176 -9.23 14.37 -17.41
N GLY A 177 -8.89 15.64 -17.69
CA GLY A 177 -8.92 16.75 -16.73
C GLY A 177 -10.25 16.86 -16.00
N ARG A 178 -10.25 16.52 -14.70
CA ARG A 178 -11.34 16.81 -13.76
C ARG A 178 -10.81 17.78 -12.71
N GLU A 179 -11.56 18.84 -12.43
CA GLU A 179 -11.15 19.90 -11.49
C GLU A 179 -10.89 19.35 -10.08
N ASP A 180 -11.69 18.37 -9.62
CA ASP A 180 -11.51 17.71 -8.32
C ASP A 180 -10.18 16.95 -8.22
N VAL A 181 -9.79 16.27 -9.29
CA VAL A 181 -8.51 15.54 -9.38
C VAL A 181 -7.35 16.52 -9.41
N GLN A 182 -7.44 17.58 -10.22
CA GLN A 182 -6.39 18.59 -10.31
C GLN A 182 -6.17 19.28 -8.96
N GLN A 183 -7.25 19.63 -8.26
CA GLN A 183 -7.16 20.18 -6.91
C GLN A 183 -6.48 19.20 -5.95
N ARG A 184 -6.88 17.91 -5.98
CA ARG A 184 -6.27 16.90 -5.11
C ARG A 184 -4.77 16.70 -5.37
N LEU A 185 -4.36 16.68 -6.65
CA LEU A 185 -2.94 16.60 -7.01
C LEU A 185 -2.17 17.83 -6.53
N SER A 186 -2.75 19.04 -6.70
CA SER A 186 -2.18 20.29 -6.19
C SER A 186 -2.01 20.28 -4.66
N ASP A 187 -3.03 19.80 -3.93
CA ASP A 187 -2.96 19.65 -2.46
C ASP A 187 -1.81 18.73 -2.04
N MET A 188 -1.58 17.62 -2.77
CA MET A 188 -0.46 16.71 -2.47
C MET A 188 0.89 17.40 -2.67
N VAL A 189 1.06 18.21 -3.73
CA VAL A 189 2.29 19.01 -3.93
C VAL A 189 2.48 20.01 -2.79
N GLY A 190 1.41 20.64 -2.31
CA GLY A 190 1.45 21.52 -1.14
C GLY A 190 1.90 20.80 0.14
N ILE A 191 1.37 19.59 0.37
CA ILE A 191 1.77 18.74 1.51
C ILE A 191 3.25 18.35 1.40
N MET A 192 3.72 17.94 0.21
CA MET A 192 5.14 17.63 -0.02
C MET A 192 6.04 18.83 0.32
N GLY A 193 5.68 20.03 -0.14
CA GLY A 193 6.43 21.25 0.15
C GLY A 193 6.49 21.57 1.65
N HIS A 194 5.37 21.46 2.36
CA HIS A 194 5.34 21.69 3.81
C HIS A 194 6.17 20.64 4.58
N ALA A 195 5.99 19.36 4.24
CA ALA A 195 6.72 18.26 4.87
C ALA A 195 8.23 18.37 4.63
N MET A 196 8.65 18.73 3.42
CA MET A 196 10.05 18.97 3.09
C MET A 196 10.64 20.11 3.92
N GLY A 197 9.93 21.24 4.06
CA GLY A 197 10.36 22.37 4.90
C GLY A 197 10.51 22.02 6.39
N GLN A 198 9.81 21.00 6.86
CA GLN A 198 9.88 20.50 8.24
C GLN A 198 10.83 19.31 8.42
N GLY A 199 11.42 18.78 7.35
CA GLY A 199 12.20 17.54 7.39
C GLY A 199 11.37 16.29 7.68
N ASP A 200 10.05 16.33 7.47
CA ASP A 200 9.15 15.18 7.64
C ASP A 200 9.14 14.30 6.39
N ALA A 201 10.16 13.45 6.27
CA ALA A 201 10.30 12.51 5.15
C ALA A 201 9.14 11.51 5.05
N LEU A 202 8.48 11.17 6.16
CA LEU A 202 7.39 10.20 6.16
C LEU A 202 6.14 10.79 5.52
N THR A 203 5.77 12.02 5.90
CA THR A 203 4.63 12.72 5.31
C THR A 203 4.89 13.05 3.84
N PHE A 204 6.12 13.47 3.50
CA PHE A 204 6.52 13.67 2.10
C PHE A 204 6.29 12.40 1.27
N SER A 205 6.86 11.27 1.70
CA SER A 205 6.79 10.02 0.94
C SER A 205 5.37 9.47 0.79
N ARG A 206 4.50 9.73 1.76
CA ARG A 206 3.07 9.38 1.68
C ARG A 206 2.34 10.22 0.64
N ALA A 207 2.55 11.53 0.66
CA ALA A 207 1.95 12.44 -0.32
C ALA A 207 2.46 12.15 -1.74
N ASP A 208 3.76 11.86 -1.88
CA ASP A 208 4.41 11.45 -3.13
C ASP A 208 3.79 10.17 -3.70
N ALA A 209 3.68 9.12 -2.87
CA ALA A 209 3.02 7.88 -3.27
C ALA A 209 1.54 8.07 -3.66
N GLU A 210 0.79 8.91 -2.93
CA GLU A 210 -0.60 9.23 -3.24
C GLU A 210 -0.73 10.01 -4.56
N PHE A 211 0.15 10.98 -4.80
CA PHE A 211 0.20 11.76 -6.04
C PHE A 211 0.38 10.85 -7.26
N HIS A 212 1.41 10.00 -7.25
CA HIS A 212 1.70 9.08 -8.34
C HIS A 212 0.57 8.07 -8.56
N SER A 213 0.00 7.52 -7.47
CA SER A 213 -1.12 6.58 -7.56
C SER A 213 -2.36 7.22 -8.19
N LEU A 214 -2.73 8.43 -7.73
CA LEU A 214 -3.90 9.15 -8.24
C LEU A 214 -3.71 9.50 -9.72
N LEU A 215 -2.53 10.00 -10.11
CA LEU A 215 -2.22 10.33 -11.50
C LEU A 215 -2.37 9.11 -12.43
N ILE A 216 -1.91 7.94 -11.98
CA ILE A 216 -2.06 6.68 -12.72
C ILE A 216 -3.54 6.27 -12.84
N GLN A 217 -4.31 6.39 -11.76
CA GLN A 217 -5.73 6.03 -11.73
C GLN A 217 -6.56 6.87 -12.70
N VAL A 218 -6.21 8.15 -12.86
CA VAL A 218 -6.95 9.08 -13.74
C VAL A 218 -6.46 9.07 -15.20
N ALA A 219 -5.46 8.24 -15.52
CA ALA A 219 -4.97 8.08 -16.89
C ALA A 219 -6.00 7.45 -17.85
N GLY A 220 -7.16 7.00 -17.35
CA GLY A 220 -8.23 6.41 -18.17
C GLY A 220 -7.91 5.02 -18.72
N ASN A 221 -6.82 4.39 -18.25
CA ASN A 221 -6.41 3.06 -18.64
C ASN A 221 -6.52 2.09 -17.47
N ARG A 222 -7.50 1.18 -17.54
CA ARG A 222 -7.75 0.18 -16.49
C ARG A 222 -6.53 -0.70 -16.18
N MET A 223 -5.66 -0.96 -17.16
CA MET A 223 -4.43 -1.72 -16.90
C MET A 223 -3.43 -0.91 -16.08
N LEU A 224 -3.32 0.40 -16.34
CA LEU A 224 -2.47 1.28 -15.54
C LEU A 224 -3.02 1.44 -14.11
N ASP A 225 -4.33 1.53 -13.96
CA ASP A 225 -4.99 1.57 -12.64
C ASP A 225 -4.59 0.38 -11.75
N HIS A 226 -4.57 -0.84 -12.28
CA HIS A 226 -4.09 -2.02 -11.55
C HIS A 226 -2.61 -1.94 -11.14
N LEU A 227 -1.80 -1.13 -11.82
CA LEU A 227 -0.40 -0.89 -11.47
C LEU A 227 -0.21 0.21 -10.42
N SER A 228 -1.24 1.02 -10.11
CA SER A 228 -1.15 2.12 -9.14
C SER A 228 -0.70 1.63 -7.75
N GLY A 229 -1.23 0.50 -7.29
CA GLY A 229 -0.84 -0.11 -6.01
C GLY A 229 0.63 -0.56 -5.97
N ILE A 230 1.18 -0.99 -7.11
CA ILE A 230 2.59 -1.40 -7.23
C ILE A 230 3.50 -0.18 -7.12
N VAL A 231 3.14 0.92 -7.80
CA VAL A 231 3.88 2.19 -7.73
C VAL A 231 3.82 2.77 -6.32
N SER A 232 2.65 2.75 -5.69
CA SER A 232 2.48 3.16 -4.29
C SER A 232 3.39 2.38 -3.35
N ALA A 233 3.41 1.05 -3.47
CA ALA A 233 4.30 0.19 -2.69
C ALA A 233 5.77 0.55 -2.94
N ALA A 234 6.19 0.67 -4.21
CA ALA A 234 7.56 1.01 -4.60
C ALA A 234 8.03 2.34 -3.99
N LEU A 235 7.18 3.36 -3.99
CA LEU A 235 7.46 4.66 -3.40
C LEU A 235 7.53 4.60 -1.87
N HIS A 236 6.64 3.83 -1.24
CA HIS A 236 6.64 3.67 0.21
C HIS A 236 7.93 3.06 0.75
N VAL A 237 8.46 2.05 0.07
CA VAL A 237 9.74 1.44 0.47
C VAL A 237 10.96 2.24 0.06
N SER A 238 10.88 3.02 -1.02
CA SER A 238 12.00 3.89 -1.44
C SER A 238 12.14 5.11 -0.51
N GLY A 239 11.06 5.73 -0.07
CA GLY A 239 11.08 6.96 0.76
C GLY A 239 11.30 6.75 2.27
N GLY A 240 11.58 5.52 2.72
CA GLY A 240 11.81 5.22 4.14
C GLY A 240 13.14 5.82 4.66
N PRO A 241 13.18 6.38 5.89
CA PRO A 241 14.42 6.92 6.46
C PRO A 241 15.54 5.88 6.68
N VAL A 242 15.24 4.59 6.50
CA VAL A 242 16.16 3.46 6.68
C VAL A 242 16.78 3.01 5.35
N THR A 243 16.13 3.26 4.20
CA THR A 243 16.60 2.79 2.90
C THR A 243 17.60 3.75 2.25
N GLY A 244 17.84 4.93 2.84
CA GLY A 244 18.85 5.89 2.37
C GLY A 244 18.59 6.45 0.97
N CYS A 245 17.43 6.16 0.40
CA CYS A 245 17.06 6.56 -0.95
C CYS A 245 16.23 7.83 -0.85
N ASP A 246 16.68 8.85 -1.60
CA ASP A 246 15.92 10.03 -1.95
C ASP A 246 15.44 10.89 -0.79
N ARG A 247 16.34 11.77 -0.34
CA ARG A 247 15.89 12.92 0.45
C ARG A 247 14.97 13.78 -0.42
N PRO A 248 13.84 14.26 0.13
CA PRO A 248 13.05 15.33 -0.48
C PRO A 248 13.97 16.44 -0.97
N ASN A 249 13.80 16.85 -2.22
CA ASN A 249 14.62 17.91 -2.82
C ASN A 249 13.76 18.86 -3.67
N ASP A 250 14.22 20.10 -3.78
CA ASP A 250 13.51 21.17 -4.47
C ASP A 250 13.26 20.88 -5.95
N VAL A 251 14.18 20.14 -6.60
CA VAL A 251 14.06 19.80 -8.02
C VAL A 251 12.88 18.85 -8.24
N SER A 252 12.78 17.77 -7.45
CA SER A 252 11.67 16.82 -7.49
C SER A 252 10.34 17.51 -7.16
N LEU A 253 10.31 18.39 -6.15
CA LEU A 253 9.10 19.14 -5.83
C LEU A 253 8.67 20.07 -6.98
N ALA A 254 9.62 20.76 -7.62
CA ALA A 254 9.34 21.60 -8.78
C ALA A 254 8.85 20.82 -9.99
N GLN A 255 9.27 19.55 -10.17
CA GLN A 255 8.73 18.69 -11.22
C GLN A 255 7.28 18.29 -10.94
N HIS A 256 6.94 17.97 -9.69
CA HIS A 256 5.56 17.70 -9.29
C HIS A 256 4.63 18.86 -9.63
N GLY A 257 5.03 20.10 -9.31
CA GLY A 257 4.28 21.30 -9.68
C GLY A 257 4.08 21.42 -11.19
N ARG A 258 5.14 21.20 -11.99
CA ARG A 258 5.05 21.23 -13.45
C ARG A 258 4.13 20.18 -14.05
N ILE A 259 4.03 19.00 -13.43
CA ILE A 259 3.06 17.98 -13.84
C ILE A 259 1.63 18.50 -13.60
N VAL A 260 1.34 19.07 -12.43
CA VAL A 260 0.01 19.65 -12.12
C VAL A 260 -0.35 20.75 -13.11
N ASP A 261 0.58 21.67 -13.39
CA ASP A 261 0.36 22.76 -14.34
C ASP A 261 0.06 22.25 -15.76
N ALA A 262 0.81 21.23 -16.21
CA ALA A 262 0.60 20.60 -17.50
C ALA A 262 -0.77 19.89 -17.59
N LEU A 263 -1.19 19.21 -16.51
CA LEU A 263 -2.51 18.59 -16.43
C LEU A 263 -3.64 19.64 -16.44
N ALA A 264 -3.44 20.78 -15.77
CA ALA A 264 -4.39 21.91 -15.79
C ALA A 264 -4.54 22.52 -17.19
N ALA A 265 -3.44 22.61 -17.94
CA ALA A 265 -3.42 23.08 -19.32
C ALA A 265 -3.90 22.05 -20.35
N GLY A 266 -4.12 20.79 -19.95
CA GLY A 266 -4.39 19.68 -20.88
C GLY A 266 -3.21 19.30 -21.77
N ASP A 267 -1.99 19.71 -21.41
CA ASP A 267 -0.77 19.45 -22.18
C ASP A 267 -0.13 18.12 -21.76
N GLY A 268 -0.57 17.04 -22.42
CA GLY A 268 -0.03 15.71 -22.17
C GLY A 268 1.46 15.57 -22.48
N SER A 269 2.00 16.34 -23.43
CA SER A 269 3.43 16.27 -23.79
C SER A 269 4.30 16.90 -22.70
N ALA A 270 3.87 18.02 -22.15
CA ALA A 270 4.52 18.66 -21.02
C ALA A 270 4.43 17.76 -19.76
N ALA A 271 3.28 17.14 -19.50
CA ALA A 271 3.10 16.22 -18.37
C ALA A 271 4.03 14.99 -18.48
N GLU A 272 4.13 14.38 -19.66
CA GLU A 272 5.07 13.28 -19.92
C GLU A 272 6.52 13.71 -19.66
N THR A 273 6.92 14.87 -20.19
CA THR A 273 8.28 15.38 -20.07
C THR A 273 8.65 15.67 -18.62
N ALA A 274 7.77 16.34 -17.88
CA ALA A 274 7.99 16.63 -16.46
C ALA A 274 8.10 15.33 -15.63
N MET A 275 7.25 14.32 -15.91
CA MET A 275 7.34 13.01 -15.27
C MET A 275 8.66 12.29 -15.58
N ARG A 276 9.13 12.31 -16.84
CA ARG A 276 10.44 11.74 -17.20
C ARG A 276 11.56 12.42 -16.42
N GLN A 277 11.53 13.74 -16.32
CA GLN A 277 12.55 14.48 -15.58
C GLN A 277 12.49 14.20 -14.08
N LEU A 278 11.30 14.10 -13.48
CA LEU A 278 11.10 13.70 -12.09
C LEU A 278 11.80 12.35 -11.80
N LEU A 279 11.60 11.37 -12.68
CA LEU A 279 12.17 10.03 -12.53
C LEU A 279 13.66 9.95 -12.93
N THR A 280 14.18 10.89 -13.72
CA THR A 280 15.60 10.94 -14.15
C THR A 280 16.51 11.62 -13.12
N VAL A 281 15.95 12.39 -12.18
CA VAL A 281 16.71 12.93 -11.03
C VAL A 281 17.31 11.79 -10.17
N HIS A 282 16.91 10.53 -10.38
CA HIS A 282 17.56 9.34 -9.84
C HIS A 282 18.63 8.80 -10.83
N PRO A 283 19.93 9.09 -10.62
CA PRO A 283 20.98 8.88 -11.62
C PRO A 283 21.44 7.43 -11.80
N GLU A 284 20.80 6.43 -11.18
CA GLU A 284 21.27 5.03 -11.24
C GLU A 284 20.66 4.18 -12.36
N VAL A 285 19.78 4.72 -13.20
CA VAL A 285 19.15 3.95 -14.30
C VAL A 285 19.74 4.33 -15.66
N GLU A 286 21.07 4.38 -15.76
CA GLU A 286 21.72 4.29 -17.06
C GLU A 286 21.86 2.80 -17.41
N ARG A 287 20.82 2.21 -18.02
CA ARG A 287 20.90 0.83 -18.53
C ARG A 287 21.81 0.80 -19.75
N VAL A 288 22.93 0.10 -19.63
CA VAL A 288 23.51 -0.63 -20.77
C VAL A 288 22.53 -1.75 -21.10
N VAL A 289 21.71 -1.57 -22.13
CA VAL A 289 20.93 -2.66 -22.72
C VAL A 289 21.93 -3.71 -23.22
N PRO A 290 21.95 -4.94 -22.66
CA PRO A 290 22.82 -5.98 -23.17
C PRO A 290 22.43 -6.24 -24.63
N ALA A 291 23.42 -6.25 -25.52
CA ALA A 291 23.20 -6.58 -26.93
C ALA A 291 22.40 -7.90 -27.03
N PRO A 292 21.51 -8.04 -28.01
CA PRO A 292 20.80 -9.28 -28.25
C PRO A 292 21.80 -10.43 -28.29
N ARG A 293 21.52 -11.52 -27.55
CA ARG A 293 22.32 -12.74 -27.69
C ARG A 293 22.14 -13.23 -29.12
N GLU A 294 23.19 -13.16 -29.92
CA GLU A 294 23.22 -13.83 -31.22
C GLU A 294 23.05 -15.33 -30.94
N HIS A 295 22.04 -15.93 -31.58
CA HIS A 295 21.72 -17.35 -31.50
C HIS A 295 22.59 -18.16 -32.46
#